data_AF-A0A2S9FNU3-F1
#
_entry.id   AF-A0A2S9FNU3-F1
#
_cell.length_a   1.000
_cell.length_b   1.000
_cell.length_c   1.000
_cell.angle_alpha   90.00
_cell.angle_beta   90.00
_cell.angle_gamma   90.00
#
_symmetry.space_group_name_H-M   'P 1'
#
loop_
_entity.id
_entity.type
_entity.pdbx_description
1 polymer ?
#
loop_
_entity_poly.entity_id
_entity_poly.type
_entity_poly.pdbx_seq_one_letter_code
_entity_poly.pdbx_strand_id
1 'polypeptide(L)'
;TAMRTNLEVLSTLDLGAEQRDEVIGDVIRTQSRIEATLTALERLAQGELTTVDDFVPVDVAELLDRAAHDAMHNYPGLEVSLASSTSVLMLGMPAGLRLVIDNAIANAVKHGGATQVRL
;
A
#
# COMPACT_ATOMS: atom_id res chain seq x y z
N THR A 1 -11.61 15.47 12.95
CA THR A 1 -12.57 15.43 14.08
C THR A 1 -12.32 14.22 14.96
N ALA A 2 -12.29 12.98 14.46
CA ALA A 2 -11.99 11.79 15.29
C ALA A 2 -10.57 11.76 15.91
N MET A 3 -9.51 12.01 15.12
CA MET A 3 -8.13 12.00 15.64
C MET A 3 -7.90 13.05 16.74
N ARG A 4 -8.47 14.25 16.58
CA ARG A 4 -8.37 15.31 17.59
C ARG A 4 -8.98 14.87 18.91
N THR A 5 -10.19 14.30 18.87
CA THR A 5 -10.86 13.77 20.06
C THR A 5 -10.05 12.66 20.72
N ASN A 6 -9.43 11.75 19.95
CA ASN A 6 -8.57 10.70 20.51
C ASN A 6 -7.32 11.27 21.19
N LEU A 7 -6.70 12.30 20.60
CA LEU A 7 -5.57 13.00 21.21
C LEU A 7 -5.98 13.79 22.46
N GLU A 8 -7.16 14.41 22.46
CA GLU A 8 -7.73 15.07 23.64
C GLU A 8 -7.96 14.07 24.76
N VAL A 9 -8.57 12.91 24.47
CA VAL A 9 -8.75 11.79 25.40
C VAL A 9 -7.42 11.31 25.98
N LEU A 10 -6.41 11.08 25.13
CA LEU A 10 -5.05 10.70 25.58
C LEU A 10 -4.39 11.77 26.46
N SER A 11 -4.68 13.05 26.23
CA SER A 11 -4.05 14.16 26.96
C SER A 11 -4.75 14.53 28.26
N THR A 12 -6.02 14.14 28.44
CA THR A 12 -6.88 14.61 29.55
C THR A 12 -7.32 13.51 30.51
N LEU A 13 -7.42 12.27 30.04
CA LEU A 13 -7.88 11.14 30.85
C LEU A 13 -6.72 10.23 31.24
N ASP A 14 -6.69 9.80 32.50
CA ASP A 14 -5.72 8.80 32.96
C ASP A 14 -6.21 7.40 32.56
N LEU A 15 -5.90 7.04 31.31
CA LEU A 15 -6.29 5.75 30.73
C LEU A 15 -5.38 4.63 31.24
N GLY A 16 -6.00 3.48 31.54
CA GLY A 16 -5.28 2.22 31.72
C GLY A 16 -4.53 1.80 30.46
N ALA A 17 -3.51 0.96 30.62
CA ALA A 17 -2.57 0.61 29.53
C ALA A 17 -3.27 0.08 28.27
N GLU A 18 -4.21 -0.86 28.42
CA GLU A 18 -4.93 -1.47 27.29
C GLU A 18 -5.74 -0.44 26.49
N GLN A 19 -6.46 0.43 27.19
CA GLN A 19 -7.29 1.46 26.55
C GLN A 19 -6.43 2.57 25.92
N ARG A 20 -5.28 2.87 26.52
CA ARG A 20 -4.29 3.78 25.92
C ARG A 20 -3.76 3.22 24.60
N ASP A 21 -3.41 1.94 24.57
CA ASP A 21 -2.90 1.27 23.37
C ASP A 21 -3.95 1.24 22.25
N GLU A 22 -5.22 1.01 22.60
CA GLU A 22 -6.33 1.07 21.64
C GLU A 22 -6.44 2.46 20.98
N VAL A 23 -6.47 3.52 21.80
CA VAL A 23 -6.60 4.90 21.31
C VAL A 23 -5.37 5.32 20.50
N ILE A 24 -4.15 4.92 20.91
CA ILE A 24 -2.93 5.13 20.13
C ILE A 24 -3.02 4.41 18.78
N GLY A 25 -3.49 3.16 18.77
CA GLY A 25 -3.69 2.38 17.54
C GLY A 25 -4.63 3.08 16.57
N ASP A 26 -5.73 3.66 17.06
CA ASP A 26 -6.66 4.45 16.25
C ASP A 26 -6.03 5.72 15.66
N VAL A 27 -5.22 6.42 16.47
CA VAL A 27 -4.50 7.62 16.02
C VAL A 27 -3.51 7.26 14.90
N ILE A 28 -2.71 6.21 15.09
CA ILE A 28 -1.75 5.74 14.08
C ILE A 28 -2.47 5.36 12.78
N ARG A 29 -3.54 4.55 12.86
CA ARG A 29 -4.34 4.18 11.67
C ARG A 29 -4.87 5.39 10.92
N THR A 30 -5.38 6.38 11.66
CA THR A 30 -5.91 7.60 11.04
C THR A 30 -4.81 8.44 10.41
N GLN A 31 -3.65 8.52 11.05
CA GLN A 31 -2.49 9.26 10.53
C GLN A 31 -1.97 8.61 9.25
N SER A 32 -1.78 7.28 9.21
CA SER A 32 -1.28 6.60 8.01
C SER A 32 -2.21 6.79 6.80
N ARG A 33 -3.53 6.85 7.03
CA ARG A 33 -4.51 7.18 5.97
C ARG A 33 -4.37 8.60 5.44
N ILE A 34 -4.09 9.56 6.31
CA ILE A 34 -3.82 10.95 5.91
C ILE A 34 -2.56 11.02 5.06
N GLU A 35 -1.46 10.39 5.48
CA GLU A 35 -0.22 10.34 4.71
C GLU A 35 -0.40 9.70 3.33
N ALA A 36 -1.09 8.57 3.26
CA ALA A 36 -1.39 7.92 1.99
C ALA A 36 -2.19 8.84 1.05
N THR A 37 -3.14 9.60 1.60
CA THR A 37 -3.96 10.54 0.84
C THR A 37 -3.13 11.74 0.38
N LEU A 38 -2.29 12.30 1.25
CA LEU A 38 -1.40 13.41 0.91
C LEU A 38 -0.38 13.01 -0.15
N THR A 39 0.20 11.81 -0.04
CA THR A 39 1.11 11.25 -1.05
C THR A 39 0.42 11.11 -2.41
N ALA A 40 -0.84 10.64 -2.41
CA ALA A 40 -1.62 10.53 -3.64
C ALA A 40 -1.95 11.91 -4.24
N LEU A 41 -2.26 12.90 -3.40
CA LEU A 41 -2.54 14.27 -3.84
C LEU A 41 -1.29 15.02 -4.33
N GLU A 42 -0.13 14.81 -3.71
CA GLU A 42 1.15 15.36 -4.15
C GLU A 42 1.50 14.85 -5.54
N ARG A 43 1.36 13.55 -5.77
CA ARG A 43 1.54 12.93 -7.08
C ARG A 43 0.56 13.45 -8.13
N LEU A 44 -0.67 13.76 -7.72
CA LEU A 44 -1.66 14.36 -8.62
C LEU A 44 -1.31 15.81 -8.95
N ALA A 45 -0.89 16.60 -7.96
CA ALA A 45 -0.64 18.03 -8.08
C ALA A 45 0.62 18.35 -8.88
N GLN A 46 1.64 17.48 -8.84
CA GLN A 46 2.87 17.68 -9.59
C GLN A 46 2.66 17.60 -11.11
N GLY A 47 1.56 17.01 -11.61
CA GLY A 47 1.23 16.97 -13.05
C GLY A 47 2.23 16.20 -13.94
N GLU A 48 3.39 15.85 -13.38
CA GLU A 48 4.48 15.08 -13.95
C GLU A 48 4.44 13.69 -13.33
N LEU A 49 3.77 12.74 -13.97
CA LEU A 49 3.85 11.34 -13.53
C LEU A 49 5.08 10.62 -14.09
N THR A 50 5.82 11.26 -15.02
CA THR A 50 7.04 10.74 -15.66
C THR A 50 7.83 11.82 -16.38
N THR A 51 9.15 11.78 -16.24
CA THR A 51 10.08 12.24 -17.27
C THR A 51 10.47 11.05 -18.16
N VAL A 52 11.05 11.30 -19.34
CA VAL A 52 11.55 10.22 -20.22
C VAL A 52 12.63 9.39 -19.52
N ASP A 53 13.36 9.99 -18.57
CA ASP A 53 14.45 9.35 -17.83
C ASP A 53 13.96 8.34 -16.78
N ASP A 54 12.68 8.39 -16.40
CA ASP A 54 12.07 7.41 -15.47
C ASP A 54 11.77 6.05 -16.13
N PHE A 55 11.86 6.00 -17.46
CA PHE A 55 11.68 4.79 -18.24
C PHE A 55 13.00 4.04 -18.36
N VAL A 56 13.10 2.94 -17.63
CA VAL A 56 14.27 2.05 -17.64
C VAL A 56 13.88 0.66 -18.12
N PRO A 57 14.84 -0.17 -18.57
CA PRO A 57 14.57 -1.58 -18.78
C PRO A 57 14.14 -2.25 -17.48
N VAL A 58 12.99 -2.90 -17.49
CA VAL A 58 12.39 -3.59 -16.35
C VAL A 58 12.12 -5.03 -16.72
N ASP A 59 12.57 -5.97 -15.89
CA ASP A 59 12.07 -7.34 -15.92
C ASP A 59 10.73 -7.38 -15.18
N VAL A 60 9.64 -7.51 -15.95
CA VAL A 60 8.28 -7.51 -15.42
C VAL A 60 8.03 -8.74 -14.54
N ALA A 61 8.59 -9.90 -14.90
CA ALA A 61 8.40 -11.11 -14.13
C ALA A 61 9.06 -10.97 -12.75
N GLU A 62 10.26 -10.40 -12.70
CA GLU A 62 10.95 -10.12 -11.44
C GLU A 62 10.19 -9.09 -10.58
N LEU A 63 9.63 -8.06 -11.20
CA LEU A 63 8.82 -7.06 -10.51
C LEU A 63 7.55 -7.68 -9.89
N LEU A 64 6.84 -8.52 -10.66
CA LEU A 64 5.63 -9.21 -10.21
C LEU A 64 5.93 -10.23 -9.11
N ASP A 65 7.05 -10.94 -9.19
CA ASP A 65 7.46 -11.93 -8.19
C ASP A 65 7.72 -11.25 -6.83
N ARG A 66 8.44 -10.12 -6.82
CA ARG A 66 8.60 -9.30 -5.60
C ARG A 66 7.25 -8.80 -5.07
N ALA A 67 6.35 -8.35 -5.94
CA ALA A 67 5.04 -7.87 -5.53
C ALA A 67 4.17 -8.97 -4.92
N ALA A 68 4.20 -10.16 -5.50
CA ALA A 68 3.54 -11.34 -4.96
C ALA A 68 4.09 -11.71 -3.57
N HIS A 69 5.42 -11.73 -3.42
CA HIS A 69 6.06 -12.04 -2.14
C HIS A 69 5.65 -11.06 -1.04
N ASP A 70 5.77 -9.76 -1.31
CA ASP A 70 5.42 -8.72 -0.34
C ASP A 70 3.91 -8.73 -0.01
N ALA A 71 3.05 -9.00 -0.99
CA ALA A 71 1.62 -9.11 -0.76
C ALA A 71 1.27 -10.29 0.16
N MET A 72 1.86 -11.47 -0.07
CA MET A 72 1.65 -12.63 0.80
C MET A 72 2.19 -12.40 2.21
N HIS A 73 3.26 -11.62 2.36
CA HIS A 73 3.76 -11.19 3.67
C HIS A 73 2.79 -10.24 4.39
N ASN A 74 2.25 -9.26 3.66
CA ASN A 74 1.38 -8.22 4.23
C ASN A 74 -0.06 -8.68 4.46
N TYR A 75 -0.51 -9.73 3.78
CA TYR A 75 -1.86 -10.28 3.88
C TYR A 75 -1.81 -11.78 4.23
N PRO A 76 -1.74 -12.14 5.52
CA PRO A 76 -1.73 -13.53 5.94
C PRO A 76 -2.95 -14.30 5.42
N GLY A 77 -2.72 -15.42 4.73
CA GLY A 77 -3.77 -16.24 4.10
C GLY A 77 -4.11 -15.85 2.65
N LEU A 78 -3.45 -14.83 2.10
CA LEU A 78 -3.46 -14.55 0.67
C LEU A 78 -2.44 -15.43 -0.05
N GLU A 79 -2.86 -16.08 -1.13
CA GLU A 79 -1.98 -16.77 -2.07
C GLU A 79 -1.85 -15.95 -3.36
N VAL A 80 -0.64 -15.56 -3.74
CA VAL A 80 -0.38 -14.84 -4.99
C VAL A 80 0.51 -15.68 -5.90
N SER A 81 0.07 -15.86 -7.14
CA SER A 81 0.81 -16.63 -8.16
C SER A 81 0.97 -15.83 -9.43
N LEU A 82 2.02 -16.10 -10.19
CA LEU A 82 2.22 -15.55 -11.53
C LEU A 82 1.66 -16.54 -12.56
N ALA A 83 0.87 -16.04 -13.51
CA ALA A 83 0.32 -16.82 -14.61
C ALA A 83 1.40 -17.31 -15.58
N SER A 84 2.54 -16.62 -15.64
CA SER A 84 3.70 -16.98 -16.44
C SER A 84 4.98 -16.55 -15.73
N SER A 85 5.98 -17.42 -15.75
CA SER A 85 7.34 -17.12 -15.26
C SER A 85 8.29 -16.69 -16.37
N THR A 86 7.79 -16.50 -17.60
CA THR A 86 8.60 -16.01 -18.72
C THR A 86 9.03 -14.57 -18.44
N SER A 87 10.34 -14.34 -18.34
CA SER A 87 10.92 -13.00 -18.22
C SER A 87 10.53 -12.16 -19.44
N VAL A 88 9.96 -10.99 -19.16
CA VAL A 88 9.60 -9.99 -20.16
C VAL A 88 10.33 -8.72 -19.80
N LEU A 89 11.31 -8.35 -20.61
CA LEU A 89 12.02 -7.09 -20.51
C LEU A 89 11.24 -6.02 -21.27
N MET A 90 10.83 -4.96 -20.59
CA MET A 90 10.17 -3.82 -21.20
C MET A 90 10.78 -2.50 -20.74
N LEU A 91 10.68 -1.47 -21.56
CA LEU A 91 10.96 -0.11 -21.10
C LEU A 91 9.74 0.39 -20.31
N GLY A 92 9.93 0.72 -19.04
CA GLY A 92 8.84 1.11 -18.16
C GLY A 92 9.33 1.78 -16.88
N MET A 93 8.37 2.17 -16.04
CA MET A 93 8.65 2.72 -14.72
C MET A 93 8.47 1.64 -13.64
N PRO A 94 9.55 1.17 -12.99
CA PRO A 94 9.43 0.19 -11.92
C PRO A 94 8.49 0.64 -10.79
N ALA A 95 8.65 1.88 -10.30
CA ALA A 95 7.87 2.39 -9.18
C ALA A 95 6.38 2.58 -9.52
N GLY A 96 6.08 3.06 -10.74
CA GLY A 96 4.72 3.24 -11.22
C GLY A 96 3.99 1.90 -11.39
N LEU A 97 4.64 0.94 -12.06
CA LEU A 97 4.10 -0.41 -12.23
C LEU A 97 3.84 -1.07 -10.87
N ARG A 98 4.81 -0.97 -9.95
CA ARG A 98 4.69 -1.55 -8.62
C ARG A 98 3.50 -1.00 -7.85
N LEU A 99 3.30 0.33 -7.85
CA LEU A 99 2.14 0.94 -7.21
C LEU A 99 0.82 0.41 -7.77
N VAL A 100 0.70 0.31 -9.10
CA VAL A 100 -0.54 -0.15 -9.73
C VAL A 100 -0.86 -1.58 -9.30
N ILE A 101 0.16 -2.45 -9.28
CA ILE A 101 0.02 -3.85 -8.85
C ILE A 101 -0.36 -3.94 -7.37
N ASP A 102 0.36 -3.23 -6.49
CA ASP A 102 0.08 -3.22 -5.05
C ASP A 102 -1.35 -2.74 -4.76
N ASN A 103 -1.79 -1.69 -5.46
CA ASN A 103 -3.16 -1.18 -5.33
C ASN A 103 -4.21 -2.18 -5.84
N ALA A 104 -3.95 -2.85 -6.96
CA ALA A 104 -4.86 -3.86 -7.49
C ALA A 104 -5.02 -5.03 -6.52
N ILE A 105 -3.91 -5.52 -5.95
CA ILE A 105 -3.92 -6.58 -4.93
C ILE A 105 -4.66 -6.11 -3.68
N ALA A 106 -4.34 -4.93 -3.15
CA ALA A 106 -4.98 -4.39 -1.96
C ALA A 106 -6.50 -4.25 -2.16
N ASN A 107 -6.93 -3.83 -3.35
CA ASN A 107 -8.35 -3.73 -3.69
C ASN A 107 -9.01 -5.12 -3.74
N ALA A 108 -8.37 -6.10 -4.37
CA ALA A 108 -8.87 -7.47 -4.44
C ALA A 108 -9.06 -8.08 -3.04
N VAL A 109 -8.11 -7.85 -2.12
CA VAL A 109 -8.18 -8.38 -0.75
C VAL A 109 -9.19 -7.62 0.10
N LYS A 110 -9.01 -6.30 0.24
CA LYS A 110 -9.76 -5.49 1.22
C LYS A 110 -11.21 -5.27 0.81
N HIS A 111 -11.47 -5.19 -0.49
CA HIS A 111 -12.80 -4.89 -1.01
C HIS A 111 -13.43 -6.09 -1.72
N GLY A 112 -12.61 -6.95 -2.34
CA GLY A 112 -13.07 -8.17 -3.00
C GLY A 112 -13.09 -9.42 -2.11
N GLY A 113 -12.45 -9.40 -0.94
CA GLY A 113 -12.32 -10.58 -0.08
C GLY A 113 -11.48 -11.71 -0.69
N ALA A 114 -10.61 -11.39 -1.65
CA ALA A 114 -9.80 -12.39 -2.33
C ALA A 114 -8.82 -13.06 -1.37
N THR A 115 -8.81 -14.40 -1.37
CA THR A 115 -7.78 -15.23 -0.74
C THR A 115 -6.76 -15.74 -1.77
N GLN A 116 -7.02 -15.53 -3.06
CA GLN A 116 -6.12 -15.89 -4.14
C GLN A 116 -6.08 -14.77 -5.19
N VAL A 117 -4.87 -14.40 -5.64
CA VAL A 117 -4.63 -13.47 -6.74
C VAL A 117 -3.69 -14.11 -7.76
N ARG A 118 -4.02 -13.99 -9.04
CA ARG A 118 -3.18 -14.45 -10.14
C ARG A 118 -2.74 -13.25 -10.98
N LEU A 119 -1.44 -12.98 -10.98
CA LEU A 119 -0.78 -11.89 -11.70
C LEU A 119 -0.39 -12.31 -13.11
#